data_AF-A0A957WZB6-F1
#
_entry.id   AF-A0A957WZB6-F1
#
_cell.length_a   1.000
_cell.length_b   1.000
_cell.length_c   1.000
_cell.angle_alpha   90.00
_cell.angle_beta   90.00
_cell.angle_gamma   90.00
#
_symmetry.space_group_name_H-M   'P 1'
#
loop_
_entity.id
_entity.type
_entity.pdbx_description
1 polymer ?
#
loop_
_entity_poly.entity_id
_entity_poly.type
_entity_poly.pdbx_seq_one_letter_code
_entity_poly.pdbx_strand_id
1 'polypeptide(L)'
;MEAIYVIDIERAGRPVGSGPITSAISWESEVRLGEVGDFKCKIAATDPQILYVQPYSMLICRAYIQTIGYIEVGRGEVRNVTTAIDPEGRPIIEVSGPDNLNRLTEKSVGYMEIGLVKKDVNRTSTNVGNPIPIVSALEIVKAEFLDLDLQTGTFSWTFDYTGIADLTKTISYQFAGETVLAALTKLCELVDAHFVIDAKNVVRFRKNADFPDCGTRAIAAPANPDPLVEGTCYIVETPTISEETRETFTRIIPWGYGQAEGSVGLHLLVDADKDNKITSPAAWGSLPAGYDWVLDKDPLRPGWPLGIKHIQAEKDSNAGYPGRIIEKFKKYQDIEPVLPDDLDTYSSDEQKAIRVRANKAVVQTLIEAAINDLDEALNRTVHYNLSLLHLNHVVRPGQK
;
A
#
# COMPACT_ATOMS: atom_id res chain seq x y z
N MET A 1 31.42 16.67 -19.82
CA MET A 1 31.04 17.92 -19.12
C MET A 1 31.33 17.71 -17.66
N GLU A 2 32.08 18.61 -17.03
CA GLU A 2 32.45 18.49 -15.62
C GLU A 2 31.39 19.19 -14.76
N ALA A 3 30.78 18.45 -13.84
CA ALA A 3 29.89 19.03 -12.85
C ALA A 3 30.72 19.56 -11.68
N ILE A 4 30.44 20.78 -11.23
CA ILE A 4 31.10 21.34 -10.05
C ILE A 4 30.18 21.13 -8.86
N TYR A 5 30.66 20.43 -7.84
CA TYR A 5 29.91 20.17 -6.62
C TYR A 5 30.26 21.19 -5.53
N VAL A 6 29.25 21.73 -4.88
CA VAL A 6 29.38 22.67 -3.77
C VAL A 6 28.43 22.28 -2.66
N ILE A 7 28.78 22.57 -1.41
CA ILE A 7 27.91 22.32 -0.25
C ILE A 7 27.58 23.63 0.43
N ASP A 8 26.30 23.98 0.43
CA ASP A 8 25.79 25.11 1.19
C ASP A 8 25.41 24.67 2.60
N ILE A 9 25.61 25.58 3.55
CA ILE A 9 25.26 25.37 4.95
C ILE A 9 24.08 26.28 5.26
N GLU A 10 22.99 25.70 5.77
CA GLU A 10 21.84 26.45 6.24
C GLU A 10 21.62 26.21 7.74
N ARG A 11 21.16 27.24 8.45
CA ARG A 11 20.65 27.12 9.81
C ARG A 11 19.33 27.83 9.89
N ALA A 12 18.30 27.10 10.31
CA ALA A 12 16.95 27.63 10.31
C ALA A 12 16.65 28.29 8.94
N GLY A 13 16.76 27.52 7.85
CA GLY A 13 16.37 27.93 6.50
C GLY A 13 17.15 29.12 5.92
N ARG A 14 18.17 29.61 6.63
CA ARG A 14 19.00 30.74 6.21
C ARG A 14 20.41 30.25 5.92
N PRO A 15 21.02 30.65 4.79
CA PRO A 15 22.42 30.39 4.53
C PRO A 15 23.29 30.94 5.67
N VAL A 16 24.27 30.16 6.10
CA VAL A 16 25.28 30.57 7.09
C VAL A 16 26.68 30.44 6.50
N GLY A 17 27.58 31.32 6.93
CA GLY A 17 28.94 31.39 6.41
C GLY A 17 29.11 32.43 5.30
N SER A 18 30.33 32.49 4.75
CA SER A 18 30.69 33.46 3.70
C SER A 18 30.52 32.90 2.28
N GLY A 19 30.10 31.64 2.15
CA GLY A 19 29.90 30.96 0.87
C GLY A 19 29.80 29.44 1.05
N PRO A 20 29.66 28.69 -0.05
CA PRO A 20 29.62 27.24 0.00
C PRO A 20 31.00 26.65 0.33
N ILE A 21 30.99 25.44 0.87
CA ILE A 21 32.15 24.56 0.93
C ILE A 21 32.42 24.05 -0.49
N THR A 22 33.62 24.34 -1.00
CA THR A 22 34.10 23.85 -2.31
C THR A 22 35.18 22.79 -2.17
N SER A 23 35.65 22.51 -0.95
CA SER A 23 36.67 21.52 -0.63
C SER A 23 36.10 20.15 -0.21
N ALA A 24 34.82 19.91 -0.48
CA ALA A 24 34.18 18.64 -0.18
C ALA A 24 34.87 17.50 -0.94
N ILE A 25 35.23 16.45 -0.21
CA ILE A 25 35.96 15.28 -0.74
C ILE A 25 34.94 14.25 -1.26
N SER A 26 33.87 14.03 -0.52
CA SER A 26 32.80 13.11 -0.91
C SER A 26 31.45 13.52 -0.34
N TRP A 27 30.40 13.13 -1.05
CA TRP A 27 29.01 13.21 -0.62
C TRP A 27 28.31 11.90 -0.95
N GLU A 28 27.59 11.36 0.03
CA GLU A 28 26.76 10.17 -0.10
C GLU A 28 25.38 10.51 0.46
N SER A 29 24.33 10.13 -0.26
CA SER A 29 22.95 10.30 0.15
C SER A 29 22.18 9.04 -0.20
N GLU A 30 21.48 8.50 0.77
CA GLU A 30 20.57 7.38 0.63
C GLU A 30 19.15 7.92 0.75
N VAL A 31 18.36 7.82 -0.31
CA VAL A 31 16.95 8.21 -0.31
C VAL A 31 16.11 6.94 -0.25
N ARG A 32 15.25 6.83 0.76
CA ARG A 32 14.38 5.68 0.97
C ARG A 32 12.92 6.01 0.60
N LEU A 33 12.15 4.98 0.24
CA LEU A 33 10.72 5.12 -0.04
C LEU A 33 9.92 5.02 1.25
N GLY A 34 9.17 6.06 1.59
CA GLY A 34 8.32 6.11 2.77
C GLY A 34 9.06 6.17 4.11
N GLU A 35 10.37 6.36 4.07
CA GLU A 35 11.27 6.28 5.22
C GLU A 35 12.33 7.38 5.17
N VAL A 36 12.87 7.70 6.36
CA VAL A 36 14.00 8.64 6.50
C VAL A 36 15.23 8.06 5.84
N GLY A 37 15.81 8.83 4.92
CA GLY A 37 17.10 8.58 4.33
C GLY A 37 18.25 9.04 5.21
N ASP A 38 19.47 8.79 4.75
CA ASP A 38 20.70 9.13 5.45
C ASP A 38 21.65 9.87 4.51
N PHE A 39 22.52 10.72 5.06
CA PHE A 39 23.61 11.32 4.31
C PHE A 39 24.93 11.26 5.06
N LYS A 40 26.02 11.25 4.29
CA LYS A 40 27.39 11.31 4.78
C LYS A 40 28.22 12.21 3.88
N CYS A 41 29.10 12.99 4.47
CA CYS A 41 29.99 13.89 3.74
C CYS A 41 31.37 13.93 4.39
N LYS A 42 32.41 14.05 3.56
CA LYS A 42 33.79 14.29 4.01
C LYS A 42 34.26 15.65 3.50
N ILE A 43 34.75 16.49 4.40
CA ILE A 43 35.22 17.85 4.11
C ILE A 43 36.66 17.99 4.60
N ALA A 44 37.50 18.74 3.88
CA ALA A 44 38.83 19.06 4.37
C ALA A 44 38.76 19.88 5.68
N ALA A 45 39.49 19.49 6.72
CA ALA A 45 39.47 20.21 8.00
C ALA A 45 40.06 21.63 7.91
N THR A 46 40.76 21.93 6.81
CA THR A 46 41.32 23.26 6.50
C THR A 46 40.30 24.22 5.90
N ASP A 47 39.08 23.77 5.58
CA ASP A 47 38.05 24.64 5.01
C ASP A 47 37.54 25.66 6.05
N PRO A 48 37.57 26.98 5.77
CA PRO A 48 37.13 27.98 6.72
C PRO A 48 35.62 27.90 7.05
N GLN A 49 34.79 27.34 6.17
CA GLN A 49 33.35 27.19 6.41
C GLN A 49 33.02 26.08 7.40
N ILE A 50 33.99 25.22 7.76
CA ILE A 50 33.75 24.10 8.69
C ILE A 50 33.27 24.56 10.06
N LEU A 51 33.60 25.79 10.47
CA LEU A 51 33.15 26.40 11.73
C LEU A 51 31.63 26.53 11.82
N TYR A 52 30.94 26.55 10.68
CA TYR A 52 29.47 26.65 10.58
C TYR A 52 28.79 25.28 10.49
N VAL A 53 29.56 24.21 10.27
CA VAL A 53 29.10 22.82 10.30
C VAL A 53 28.96 22.38 11.76
N GLN A 54 27.82 22.69 12.35
CA GLN A 54 27.50 22.38 13.73
C GLN A 54 26.27 21.45 13.77
N PRO A 55 26.06 20.70 14.87
CA PRO A 55 24.85 19.92 15.05
C PRO A 55 23.60 20.76 14.78
N TYR A 56 22.60 20.17 14.13
CA TYR A 56 21.34 20.79 13.67
C TYR A 56 21.47 21.81 12.52
N SER A 57 22.68 22.08 12.02
CA SER A 57 22.83 22.74 10.71
C SER A 57 22.36 21.79 9.60
N MET A 58 21.90 22.34 8.49
CA MET A 58 21.53 21.61 7.27
C MET A 58 22.64 21.76 6.24
N LEU A 59 23.11 20.65 5.67
CA LEU A 59 24.03 20.65 4.53
C LEU A 59 23.25 20.36 3.25
N ILE A 60 23.52 21.11 2.20
CA ILE A 60 22.87 20.97 0.90
C ILE A 60 23.92 20.82 -0.17
N CYS A 61 24.03 19.64 -0.75
CA CYS A 61 24.91 19.38 -1.87
C CYS A 61 24.24 19.82 -3.17
N ARG A 62 24.92 20.69 -3.93
CA ARG A 62 24.47 21.18 -5.22
C ARG A 62 25.51 20.85 -6.29
N ALA A 63 25.05 20.36 -7.43
CA ALA A 63 25.86 20.22 -8.63
C ALA A 63 25.56 21.38 -9.57
N TYR A 64 26.58 22.10 -9.99
CA TYR A 64 26.50 23.07 -11.07
C TYR A 64 26.81 22.38 -12.39
N ILE A 65 25.80 22.34 -13.27
CA ILE A 65 25.92 21.84 -14.63
C ILE A 65 25.75 23.05 -15.56
N GLN A 66 26.72 23.33 -16.42
CA GLN A 66 26.76 24.56 -17.23
C GLN A 66 25.46 24.84 -18.01
N THR A 67 24.74 23.81 -18.44
CA THR A 67 23.50 23.90 -19.24
C THR A 67 22.22 24.05 -18.39
N ILE A 68 22.23 23.59 -17.13
CA ILE A 68 21.03 23.51 -16.27
C ILE A 68 21.12 24.50 -15.11
N GLY A 69 22.34 24.88 -14.71
CA GLY A 69 22.61 25.63 -13.48
C GLY A 69 22.80 24.71 -12.29
N TYR A 70 22.48 25.21 -11.10
CA TYR A 70 22.55 24.44 -9.86
C TYR A 70 21.34 23.49 -9.74
N ILE A 71 21.63 22.20 -9.58
CA ILE A 71 20.69 21.18 -9.16
C ILE A 71 21.05 20.71 -7.75
N GLU A 72 20.05 20.47 -6.92
CA GLU A 72 20.25 19.87 -5.60
C GLU A 72 20.43 18.36 -5.76
N VAL A 73 21.54 17.83 -5.25
CA VAL A 73 21.89 16.41 -5.31
C VAL A 73 21.39 15.69 -4.06
N GLY A 74 21.44 16.37 -2.92
CA GLY A 74 20.96 15.84 -1.66
C GLY A 74 21.06 16.89 -0.56
N ARG A 75 20.36 16.63 0.53
CA ARG A 75 20.37 17.48 1.71
C ARG A 75 20.24 16.64 2.97
N GLY A 76 20.83 17.10 4.06
CA GLY A 76 20.65 16.42 5.33
C GLY A 76 21.11 17.21 6.54
N GLU A 77 20.60 16.80 7.69
CA GLU A 77 20.78 17.48 8.95
C GLU A 77 22.01 16.94 9.69
N VAL A 78 22.94 17.81 10.04
CA VAL A 78 24.15 17.45 10.77
C VAL A 78 23.79 16.92 12.15
N ARG A 79 24.01 15.62 12.39
CA ARG A 79 23.82 14.98 13.70
C ARG A 79 25.13 14.54 14.33
N ASN A 80 26.07 14.08 13.50
CA ASN A 80 27.39 13.67 13.95
C ASN A 80 28.47 14.40 13.13
N VAL A 81 29.48 14.90 13.84
CA VAL A 81 30.67 15.55 13.28
C VAL A 81 31.88 14.91 13.95
N THR A 82 32.69 14.22 13.17
CA THR A 82 33.88 13.50 13.64
C THR A 82 35.11 14.00 12.90
N THR A 83 36.20 14.25 13.62
CA THR A 83 37.49 14.57 13.01
C THR A 83 38.27 13.28 12.78
N ALA A 84 38.77 13.08 11.57
CA ALA A 84 39.56 11.92 11.19
C ALA A 84 40.79 12.36 10.37
N ILE A 85 41.65 11.39 10.06
CA ILE A 85 42.76 11.54 9.12
C ILE A 85 42.48 10.59 7.96
N ASP A 86 42.51 11.09 6.73
CA ASP A 86 42.29 10.27 5.53
C ASP A 86 43.50 9.34 5.25
N PRO A 87 43.38 8.37 4.31
CA PRO A 87 44.49 7.48 3.96
C PRO A 87 45.74 8.22 3.45
N GLU A 88 45.60 9.46 2.98
CA GLU A 88 46.69 10.32 2.52
C GLU A 88 47.33 11.16 3.64
N GLY A 89 46.87 11.02 4.89
CA GLY A 89 47.41 11.72 6.06
C GLY A 89 46.89 13.15 6.23
N ARG A 90 45.84 13.55 5.51
CA ARG A 90 45.23 14.88 5.61
C ARG A 90 44.12 14.87 6.67
N PRO A 91 43.99 15.92 7.49
CA PRO A 91 42.90 16.03 8.44
C PRO A 91 41.58 16.29 7.70
N ILE A 92 40.57 15.47 7.97
CA ILE A 92 39.23 15.56 7.40
C ILE A 92 38.19 15.65 8.52
N ILE A 93 37.03 16.20 8.17
CA ILE A 93 35.84 16.18 8.98
C ILE A 93 34.79 15.32 8.29
N GLU A 94 34.35 14.28 8.99
CA GLU A 94 33.27 13.40 8.59
C GLU A 94 31.98 13.88 9.23
N VAL A 95 31.00 14.19 8.39
CA VAL A 95 29.70 14.71 8.78
C VAL A 95 28.64 13.71 8.36
N SER A 96 27.71 13.39 9.26
CA SER A 96 26.60 12.49 8.94
C SER A 96 25.34 12.85 9.72
N GLY A 97 24.23 12.35 9.20
CA GLY A 97 22.94 12.45 9.83
C GLY A 97 21.83 12.00 8.87
N PRO A 98 20.57 12.15 9.28
CA PRO A 98 19.45 11.82 8.44
C PRO A 98 19.22 12.90 7.39
N ASP A 99 18.46 12.54 6.36
CA ASP A 99 17.91 13.50 5.42
C ASP A 99 16.89 14.43 6.11
N ASN A 100 16.35 15.38 5.34
CA ASN A 100 15.41 16.35 5.89
C ASN A 100 14.03 15.75 6.21
N LEU A 101 13.69 14.54 5.74
CA LEU A 101 12.43 13.86 6.02
C LEU A 101 12.32 13.49 7.51
N ASN A 102 13.45 13.34 8.20
CA ASN A 102 13.50 13.13 9.65
C ASN A 102 12.74 14.19 10.46
N ARG A 103 12.57 15.40 9.94
CA ARG A 103 11.76 16.42 10.63
C ARG A 103 10.30 16.01 10.81
N LEU A 104 9.78 15.14 9.94
CA LEU A 104 8.44 14.58 10.09
C LEU A 104 8.35 13.58 11.27
N THR A 105 9.47 13.11 11.81
CA THR A 105 9.47 12.28 13.03
C THR A 105 9.44 13.12 14.31
N GLU A 106 9.75 14.41 14.24
CA GLU A 106 9.85 15.29 15.41
C GLU A 106 8.48 15.78 15.91
N LYS A 107 7.42 15.51 15.14
CA LYS A 107 6.04 15.90 15.46
C LYS A 107 5.12 14.71 15.48
N SER A 108 4.14 14.76 16.38
CA SER A 108 3.08 13.77 16.51
C SER A 108 1.78 14.31 15.93
N VAL A 109 0.99 13.44 15.32
CA VAL A 109 -0.39 13.74 14.92
C VAL A 109 -1.39 13.58 16.08
N GLY A 110 -0.90 13.23 17.28
CA GLY A 110 -1.72 12.99 18.46
C GLY A 110 -2.77 11.90 18.24
N TYR A 111 -3.95 12.08 18.81
CA TYR A 111 -5.08 11.16 18.67
C TYR A 111 -6.04 11.62 17.56
N MET A 112 -5.47 12.05 16.43
CA MET A 112 -6.26 12.53 15.30
C MET A 112 -7.17 11.42 14.77
N GLU A 113 -8.41 11.79 14.48
CA GLU A 113 -9.42 10.94 13.86
C GLU A 113 -9.72 11.44 12.45
N ILE A 114 -9.49 10.58 11.45
CA ILE A 114 -9.78 10.85 10.04
C ILE A 114 -11.00 10.04 9.63
N GLY A 115 -12.02 10.69 9.07
CA GLY A 115 -13.19 10.00 8.50
C GLY A 115 -13.97 9.13 9.48
N LEU A 116 -13.87 9.40 10.79
CA LEU A 116 -14.57 8.65 11.83
C LEU A 116 -15.79 9.39 12.36
N VAL A 117 -16.82 8.61 12.72
CA VAL A 117 -18.06 9.12 13.33
C VAL A 117 -17.76 9.53 14.77
N LYS A 118 -17.84 10.82 15.07
CA LYS A 118 -17.88 11.27 16.47
C LYS A 118 -19.22 10.87 17.06
N LYS A 119 -19.20 9.93 18.00
CA LYS A 119 -20.38 9.59 18.79
C LYS A 119 -20.61 10.73 19.79
N ASP A 120 -21.40 11.72 19.41
CA ASP A 120 -21.90 12.71 20.37
C ASP A 120 -22.69 11.96 21.45
N VAL A 121 -22.18 11.97 22.68
CA VAL A 121 -22.81 11.28 23.83
C VAL A 121 -24.18 11.91 24.17
N ASN A 122 -24.50 13.11 23.67
CA ASN A 122 -25.67 13.87 24.09
C ASN A 122 -26.51 14.55 22.98
N ARG A 123 -26.31 14.29 21.68
CA ARG A 123 -27.10 14.97 20.63
C ARG A 123 -27.43 14.11 19.42
N THR A 124 -28.68 14.22 18.99
CA THR A 124 -29.36 13.66 17.82
C THR A 124 -28.77 14.09 16.45
N SER A 125 -27.53 14.57 16.40
CA SER A 125 -26.83 14.83 15.14
C SER A 125 -25.95 13.64 14.80
N THR A 126 -26.48 12.75 13.97
CA THR A 126 -25.70 11.79 13.17
C THR A 126 -24.85 12.55 12.15
N ASN A 127 -23.76 13.17 12.60
CA ASN A 127 -22.63 13.42 11.71
C ASN A 127 -21.89 12.09 11.58
N VAL A 128 -22.40 11.24 10.67
CA VAL A 128 -21.66 10.06 10.22
C VAL A 128 -20.39 10.61 9.58
N GLY A 129 -19.26 10.45 10.26
CA GLY A 129 -17.95 10.65 9.65
C GLY A 129 -17.87 9.71 8.46
N ASN A 130 -18.03 10.27 7.27
CA ASN A 130 -17.88 9.51 6.05
C ASN A 130 -16.38 9.30 5.83
N PRO A 131 -15.96 8.10 5.38
CA PRO A 131 -14.62 7.91 4.84
C PRO A 131 -14.27 9.05 3.88
N ILE A 132 -13.08 9.64 4.02
CA ILE A 132 -12.66 10.78 3.20
C ILE A 132 -11.62 10.34 2.17
N PRO A 133 -11.49 11.02 1.01
CA PRO A 133 -10.45 10.72 0.04
C PRO A 133 -9.05 10.79 0.65
N ILE A 134 -8.13 9.92 0.21
CA ILE A 134 -6.74 9.87 0.70
C ILE A 134 -6.02 11.22 0.63
N VAL A 135 -6.16 11.98 -0.46
CA VAL A 135 -5.52 13.30 -0.59
C VAL A 135 -6.01 14.25 0.51
N SER A 136 -7.31 14.21 0.84
CA SER A 136 -7.86 14.99 1.95
C SER A 136 -7.31 14.54 3.31
N ALA A 137 -7.14 13.23 3.52
CA ALA A 137 -6.51 12.69 4.72
C ALA A 137 -5.04 13.16 4.87
N LEU A 138 -4.27 13.15 3.79
CA LEU A 138 -2.88 13.60 3.78
C LEU A 138 -2.77 15.12 4.03
N GLU A 139 -3.67 15.93 3.46
CA GLU A 139 -3.70 17.37 3.73
C GLU A 139 -4.00 17.69 5.20
N ILE A 140 -4.86 16.90 5.87
CA ILE A 140 -5.11 17.05 7.31
C ILE A 140 -3.84 16.74 8.11
N VAL A 141 -3.14 15.63 7.82
CA VAL A 141 -1.88 15.28 8.50
C VAL A 141 -0.80 16.33 8.26
N LYS A 142 -0.69 16.86 7.03
CA LYS A 142 0.22 17.95 6.68
C LYS A 142 -0.09 19.24 7.44
N ALA A 143 -1.36 19.57 7.66
CA ALA A 143 -1.74 20.78 8.36
C ALA A 143 -1.19 20.81 9.80
N GLU A 144 -1.24 19.68 10.51
CA GLU A 144 -0.64 19.55 11.86
C GLU A 144 0.88 19.78 11.86
N PHE A 145 1.55 19.38 10.78
CA PHE A 145 2.98 19.62 10.65
C PHE A 145 3.30 21.10 10.36
N LEU A 146 2.52 21.75 9.48
CA LEU A 146 2.76 23.13 9.03
C LEU A 146 2.43 24.20 10.08
N ASP A 147 1.52 23.94 11.01
CA ASP A 147 1.10 24.91 12.04
C ASP A 147 2.28 25.42 12.92
N LEU A 148 3.36 24.62 13.00
CA LEU A 148 4.59 24.98 13.72
C LEU A 148 5.62 25.74 12.87
N ASP A 149 5.72 25.45 11.57
CA ASP A 149 6.70 26.11 10.71
C ASP A 149 6.30 27.56 10.39
N LEU A 150 5.00 27.86 10.42
CA LEU A 150 4.49 29.23 10.30
C LEU A 150 4.97 30.15 11.43
N GLN A 151 5.31 29.61 12.61
CA GLN A 151 5.82 30.42 13.73
C GLN A 151 7.30 30.77 13.58
N THR A 152 8.07 29.92 12.88
CA THR A 152 9.50 30.14 12.65
C THR A 152 9.78 30.71 11.26
N GLY A 153 8.84 30.60 10.31
CA GLY A 153 8.93 31.10 8.94
C GLY A 153 10.12 30.49 8.18
N THR A 154 10.48 29.26 8.52
CA THR A 154 11.84 28.77 8.32
C THR A 154 11.95 27.76 7.20
N PHE A 155 10.92 26.93 6.98
CA PHE A 155 10.93 25.96 5.89
C PHE A 155 9.60 25.98 5.12
N SER A 156 9.68 25.92 3.80
CA SER A 156 8.52 25.77 2.93
C SER A 156 8.42 24.31 2.51
N TRP A 157 7.64 23.52 3.25
CA TRP A 157 7.34 22.16 2.85
C TRP A 157 6.22 22.14 1.81
N THR A 158 6.44 21.40 0.73
CA THR A 158 5.45 21.19 -0.32
C THR A 158 5.13 19.72 -0.40
N PHE A 159 3.85 19.38 -0.42
CA PHE A 159 3.41 18.00 -0.64
C PHE A 159 2.80 17.94 -2.03
N ASP A 160 3.40 17.13 -2.89
CA ASP A 160 3.00 16.92 -4.27
C ASP A 160 2.23 15.60 -4.38
N TYR A 161 0.90 15.72 -4.50
CA TYR A 161 -0.01 14.59 -4.59
C TYR A 161 -0.31 14.17 -6.04
N THR A 162 0.37 14.76 -7.03
CA THR A 162 0.06 14.53 -8.45
C THR A 162 0.06 13.05 -8.81
N GLY A 163 1.00 12.28 -8.24
CA GLY A 163 1.11 10.83 -8.47
C GLY A 163 0.04 9.98 -7.76
N ILE A 164 -0.87 10.55 -6.98
CA ILE A 164 -1.95 9.82 -6.31
C ILE A 164 -3.31 10.53 -6.42
N ALA A 165 -3.41 11.59 -7.23
CA ALA A 165 -4.57 12.48 -7.26
C ALA A 165 -5.86 11.81 -7.78
N ASP A 166 -5.72 10.74 -8.56
CA ASP A 166 -6.80 9.95 -9.13
C ASP A 166 -7.27 8.80 -8.21
N LEU A 167 -6.64 8.62 -7.05
CA LEU A 167 -7.08 7.63 -6.07
C LEU A 167 -8.43 8.04 -5.47
N THR A 168 -9.47 7.27 -5.80
CA THR A 168 -10.84 7.43 -5.26
C THR A 168 -11.03 6.75 -3.91
N LYS A 169 -10.01 6.04 -3.41
CA LYS A 169 -10.07 5.29 -2.17
C LYS A 169 -10.29 6.23 -1.00
N THR A 170 -11.33 5.94 -0.23
CA THR A 170 -11.68 6.68 0.98
C THR A 170 -11.19 5.95 2.22
N ILE A 171 -10.81 6.70 3.24
CA ILE A 171 -10.16 6.20 4.44
C ILE A 171 -10.88 6.71 5.68
N SER A 172 -11.02 5.81 6.65
CA SER A 172 -11.35 6.12 8.05
C SER A 172 -10.25 5.51 8.93
N TYR A 173 -9.57 6.33 9.74
CA TYR A 173 -8.44 5.89 10.56
C TYR A 173 -8.33 6.73 11.84
N GLN A 174 -7.95 6.10 12.95
CA GLN A 174 -7.62 6.76 14.21
C GLN A 174 -6.15 6.59 14.51
N PHE A 175 -5.46 7.72 14.68
CA PHE A 175 -4.09 7.74 15.17
C PHE A 175 -4.04 7.58 16.70
N ALA A 176 -2.96 6.97 17.17
CA ALA A 176 -2.65 6.69 18.57
C ALA A 176 -1.34 7.38 19.00
N GLY A 177 -1.13 8.62 18.55
CA GLY A 177 0.06 9.41 18.89
C GLY A 177 1.26 9.17 17.98
N GLU A 178 1.08 8.57 16.80
CA GLU A 178 2.16 8.38 15.82
C GLU A 178 2.82 9.70 15.44
N THR A 179 4.06 9.60 14.95
CA THR A 179 4.73 10.74 14.32
C THR A 179 4.05 11.11 13.01
N VAL A 180 4.26 12.32 12.50
CA VAL A 180 3.76 12.72 11.17
C VAL A 180 4.28 11.77 10.10
N LEU A 181 5.56 11.39 10.15
CA LEU A 181 6.12 10.41 9.23
C LEU A 181 5.35 9.08 9.27
N ALA A 182 5.19 8.50 10.47
CA ALA A 182 4.51 7.22 10.63
C ALA A 182 3.03 7.32 10.22
N ALA A 183 2.38 8.46 10.44
CA ALA A 183 1.02 8.71 9.97
C ALA A 183 0.93 8.72 8.43
N LEU A 184 1.87 9.39 7.76
CA LEU A 184 1.96 9.38 6.29
C LEU A 184 2.21 7.98 5.75
N THR A 185 3.17 7.24 6.33
CA THR A 185 3.47 5.85 5.95
C THR A 185 2.23 4.97 6.05
N LYS A 186 1.50 5.03 7.17
CA LYS A 186 0.24 4.28 7.35
C LYS A 186 -0.83 4.65 6.33
N LEU A 187 -1.03 5.94 6.05
CA LEU A 187 -2.01 6.36 5.04
C LEU A 187 -1.63 5.88 3.64
N CYS A 188 -0.35 5.92 3.30
CA CYS A 188 0.19 5.40 2.05
C CYS A 188 0.03 3.88 1.91
N GLU A 189 0.30 3.11 2.97
CA GLU A 189 0.05 1.65 3.00
C GLU A 189 -1.41 1.31 2.71
N LEU A 190 -2.36 2.11 3.23
CA LEU A 190 -3.79 1.88 3.00
C LEU A 190 -4.20 2.03 1.54
N VAL A 191 -3.39 2.69 0.70
CA VAL A 191 -3.73 2.95 -0.70
C VAL A 191 -2.70 2.41 -1.70
N ASP A 192 -1.76 1.59 -1.25
CA ASP A 192 -0.65 1.08 -2.07
C ASP A 192 0.14 2.19 -2.77
N ALA A 193 0.46 3.23 -1.99
CA ALA A 193 1.29 4.34 -2.42
C ALA A 193 2.56 4.44 -1.58
N HIS A 194 3.50 5.24 -2.07
CA HIS A 194 4.73 5.59 -1.39
C HIS A 194 4.96 7.10 -1.50
N PHE A 195 5.90 7.60 -0.71
CA PHE A 195 6.40 8.95 -0.85
C PHE A 195 7.91 8.99 -0.75
N VAL A 196 8.50 10.03 -1.30
CA VAL A 196 9.94 10.28 -1.31
C VAL A 196 10.17 11.76 -1.10
N ILE A 197 11.23 12.11 -0.37
CA ILE A 197 11.69 13.49 -0.29
C ILE A 197 12.49 13.84 -1.54
N ASP A 198 12.11 14.95 -2.17
CA ASP A 198 12.82 15.57 -3.27
C ASP A 198 13.45 16.89 -2.79
N ALA A 199 14.21 17.54 -3.68
CA ALA A 199 14.85 18.81 -3.44
C ALA A 199 13.89 19.87 -2.87
N LYS A 200 14.42 20.80 -2.08
CA LYS A 200 13.65 21.93 -1.52
C LYS A 200 12.43 21.52 -0.68
N ASN A 201 12.52 20.39 0.05
CA ASN A 201 11.48 19.92 0.97
C ASN A 201 10.16 19.60 0.28
N VAL A 202 10.23 19.04 -0.94
CA VAL A 202 9.06 18.56 -1.65
C VAL A 202 8.87 17.08 -1.33
N VAL A 203 7.79 16.72 -0.64
CA VAL A 203 7.39 15.33 -0.44
C VAL A 203 6.50 14.92 -1.61
N ARG A 204 6.98 14.00 -2.45
CA ARG A 204 6.24 13.53 -3.62
C ARG A 204 5.61 12.19 -3.35
N PHE A 205 4.30 12.10 -3.55
CA PHE A 205 3.54 10.86 -3.44
C PHE A 205 3.40 10.20 -4.81
N ARG A 206 3.56 8.88 -4.86
CA ARG A 206 3.47 8.08 -6.09
C ARG A 206 2.84 6.72 -5.80
N LYS A 207 2.13 6.16 -6.76
CA LYS A 207 1.77 4.74 -6.72
C LYS A 207 2.97 3.89 -7.12
N ASN A 208 2.91 2.61 -6.77
CA ASN A 208 3.92 1.65 -7.19
C ASN A 208 4.04 1.56 -8.73
N ALA A 209 2.92 1.70 -9.46
CA ALA A 209 2.92 1.69 -10.92
C ALA A 209 3.50 2.96 -11.58
N ASP A 210 3.70 4.05 -10.83
CA ASP A 210 4.08 5.36 -11.36
C ASP A 210 5.58 5.66 -11.22
N PHE A 211 6.39 4.66 -10.86
CA PHE A 211 7.84 4.77 -10.94
C PHE A 211 8.29 4.54 -12.38
N PRO A 212 8.69 5.59 -13.12
CA PRO A 212 9.15 5.41 -14.47
C PRO A 212 10.47 4.65 -14.47
N ASP A 213 10.71 3.87 -15.52
CA ASP A 213 12.04 3.37 -15.81
C ASP A 213 13.03 4.54 -15.80
N CYS A 214 14.18 4.38 -15.13
CA CYS A 214 15.19 5.43 -15.06
C CYS A 214 15.86 5.73 -16.42
N GLY A 215 15.49 4.99 -17.47
CA GLY A 215 16.04 5.10 -18.82
C GLY A 215 17.53 4.75 -18.92
N THR A 216 18.14 4.32 -17.81
CA THR A 216 19.58 4.11 -17.70
C THR A 216 19.86 2.61 -17.56
N ARG A 217 20.66 2.08 -18.48
CA ARG A 217 21.13 0.70 -18.45
C ARG A 217 22.52 0.61 -17.83
N ALA A 218 22.64 -0.20 -16.78
CA ALA A 218 23.93 -0.56 -16.22
C ALA A 218 24.66 -1.59 -17.11
N ILE A 219 25.93 -1.32 -17.43
CA ILE A 219 26.81 -2.20 -18.21
C ILE A 219 28.14 -2.41 -17.47
N ALA A 220 28.81 -3.53 -17.70
CA ALA A 220 30.12 -3.78 -17.11
C ALA A 220 31.14 -2.74 -17.62
N ALA A 221 31.94 -2.18 -16.71
CA ALA A 221 33.04 -1.28 -17.09
C ALA A 221 34.07 -2.05 -17.94
N PRO A 222 34.38 -1.62 -19.18
CA PRO A 222 35.47 -2.23 -19.94
C PRO A 222 36.82 -1.77 -19.36
N ALA A 223 37.90 -2.49 -19.67
CA ALA A 223 39.24 -2.19 -19.15
C ALA A 223 39.72 -0.75 -19.47
N ASN A 224 39.27 -0.22 -20.61
CA ASN A 224 39.41 1.19 -20.98
C ASN A 224 38.01 1.74 -21.25
N PRO A 225 37.39 2.48 -20.33
CA PRO A 225 36.05 3.04 -20.51
C PRO A 225 36.05 4.07 -21.64
N ASP A 226 35.35 3.75 -22.73
CA ASP A 226 34.94 4.74 -23.70
C ASP A 226 33.94 5.73 -23.06
N PRO A 227 33.76 6.93 -23.63
CA PRO A 227 32.71 7.85 -23.21
C PRO A 227 31.37 7.12 -23.17
N LEU A 228 30.66 7.21 -22.04
CA LEU A 228 29.36 6.58 -21.88
C LEU A 228 28.40 7.06 -22.98
N VAL A 229 27.69 6.11 -23.59
CA VAL A 229 26.54 6.42 -24.45
C VAL A 229 25.42 6.94 -23.56
N GLU A 230 24.65 7.91 -24.05
CA GLU A 230 23.49 8.43 -23.34
C GLU A 230 22.56 7.28 -22.91
N GLY A 231 22.09 7.31 -21.65
CA GLY A 231 21.28 6.23 -21.08
C GLY A 231 22.07 4.98 -20.66
N THR A 232 23.40 5.05 -20.54
CA THR A 232 24.21 3.96 -19.97
C THR A 232 25.03 4.42 -18.77
N CYS A 233 25.24 3.52 -17.81
CA CYS A 233 26.16 3.70 -16.69
C CYS A 233 27.06 2.48 -16.51
N TYR A 234 28.27 2.70 -15.99
CA TYR A 234 29.19 1.61 -15.70
C TYR A 234 28.97 1.06 -14.30
N ILE A 235 29.02 -0.27 -14.20
CA ILE A 235 29.13 -1.00 -12.94
C ILE A 235 30.60 -0.98 -12.53
N VAL A 236 30.92 -0.12 -11.55
CA VAL A 236 32.30 0.05 -11.05
C VAL A 236 32.64 -0.99 -9.99
N GLU A 237 31.66 -1.37 -9.19
CA GLU A 237 31.79 -2.39 -8.13
C GLU A 237 30.92 -3.60 -8.45
N THR A 238 31.35 -4.78 -8.03
CA THR A 238 30.61 -6.02 -8.32
C THR A 238 29.26 -5.99 -7.61
N PRO A 239 28.12 -6.11 -8.32
CA PRO A 239 26.82 -6.11 -7.69
C PRO A 239 26.71 -7.32 -6.76
N THR A 240 26.25 -7.09 -5.54
CA THR A 240 25.93 -8.17 -4.61
C THR A 240 24.48 -8.56 -4.85
N ILE A 241 24.25 -9.84 -5.20
CA ILE A 241 22.89 -10.40 -5.35
C ILE A 241 22.63 -11.26 -4.11
N SER A 242 21.60 -10.92 -3.35
CA SER A 242 21.11 -11.72 -2.24
C SER A 242 19.70 -12.22 -2.54
N GLU A 243 19.53 -13.54 -2.53
CA GLU A 243 18.22 -14.19 -2.64
C GLU A 243 17.88 -14.81 -1.29
N GLU A 244 16.78 -14.36 -0.67
CA GLU A 244 16.31 -14.88 0.61
C GLU A 244 14.91 -15.46 0.47
N THR A 245 14.77 -16.76 0.78
CA THR A 245 13.48 -17.48 0.69
C THR A 245 12.76 -17.58 2.02
N ARG A 246 13.31 -16.96 3.08
CA ARG A 246 12.81 -17.11 4.45
C ARG A 246 11.40 -16.54 4.64
N GLU A 247 11.07 -15.49 3.90
CA GLU A 247 9.74 -14.84 3.91
C GLU A 247 8.86 -15.27 2.73
N THR A 248 9.21 -16.37 2.06
CA THR A 248 8.37 -16.95 1.01
C THR A 248 7.31 -17.87 1.63
N PHE A 249 6.05 -17.44 1.55
CA PHE A 249 4.91 -18.24 2.00
C PHE A 249 4.16 -18.79 0.80
N THR A 250 3.82 -20.08 0.83
CA THR A 250 2.96 -20.70 -0.19
C THR A 250 1.47 -20.45 0.05
N ARG A 251 1.11 -19.99 1.25
CA ARG A 251 -0.28 -19.71 1.64
C ARG A 251 -0.34 -18.62 2.70
N ILE A 252 -1.29 -17.70 2.54
CA ILE A 252 -1.64 -16.67 3.53
C ILE A 252 -3.14 -16.82 3.83
N ILE A 253 -3.50 -16.92 5.11
CA ILE A 253 -4.90 -16.97 5.57
C ILE A 253 -5.13 -15.77 6.49
N PRO A 254 -5.70 -14.67 5.97
CA PRO A 254 -5.99 -13.52 6.80
C PRO A 254 -7.16 -13.81 7.74
N TRP A 255 -7.04 -13.40 9.00
CA TRP A 255 -8.13 -13.44 9.98
C TRP A 255 -8.39 -12.03 10.49
N GLY A 256 -9.60 -11.51 10.26
CA GLY A 256 -10.05 -10.25 10.84
C GLY A 256 -10.84 -10.49 12.11
N TYR A 257 -10.56 -9.74 13.18
CA TYR A 257 -11.42 -9.69 14.36
C TYR A 257 -12.46 -8.58 14.18
N GLY A 258 -13.66 -8.94 13.73
CA GLY A 258 -14.81 -8.04 13.62
C GLY A 258 -16.07 -8.75 14.09
N GLN A 259 -17.07 -7.99 14.57
CA GLN A 259 -18.39 -8.53 14.94
C GLN A 259 -19.26 -8.93 13.74
N ALA A 260 -18.68 -9.08 12.55
CA ALA A 260 -19.34 -9.64 11.38
C ALA A 260 -18.77 -11.03 11.12
N GLU A 261 -19.63 -12.04 11.09
CA GLU A 261 -19.36 -13.49 10.99
C GLU A 261 -18.79 -13.92 9.62
N GLY A 262 -17.84 -13.17 9.05
CA GLY A 262 -17.29 -13.41 7.72
C GLY A 262 -15.79 -13.71 7.77
N SER A 263 -15.41 -14.99 7.66
CA SER A 263 -14.05 -15.37 7.26
C SER A 263 -13.93 -15.27 5.74
N VAL A 264 -12.89 -14.60 5.22
CA VAL A 264 -12.57 -14.59 3.79
C VAL A 264 -11.31 -15.42 3.56
N GLY A 265 -11.47 -16.60 2.94
CA GLY A 265 -10.35 -17.44 2.51
C GLY A 265 -10.00 -17.17 1.05
N LEU A 266 -8.78 -16.73 0.77
CA LEU A 266 -8.26 -16.65 -0.60
C LEU A 266 -7.50 -17.94 -0.92
N HIS A 267 -8.00 -18.74 -1.86
CA HIS A 267 -7.30 -19.92 -2.35
C HIS A 267 -6.57 -19.57 -3.65
N LEU A 268 -5.23 -19.50 -3.60
CA LEU A 268 -4.43 -19.43 -4.82
C LEU A 268 -4.45 -20.82 -5.48
N LEU A 269 -5.17 -20.97 -6.59
CA LEU A 269 -5.05 -22.14 -7.45
C LEU A 269 -3.75 -22.02 -8.22
N VAL A 270 -2.72 -22.75 -7.78
CA VAL A 270 -1.53 -22.98 -8.61
C VAL A 270 -1.92 -24.04 -9.62
N ASP A 271 -2.35 -23.60 -10.80
CA ASP A 271 -2.62 -24.51 -11.92
C ASP A 271 -1.34 -24.68 -12.72
N ALA A 272 -0.73 -25.86 -12.62
CA ALA A 272 0.18 -26.37 -13.62
C ALA A 272 0.33 -27.88 -13.46
N ASP A 273 -0.37 -28.63 -14.31
CA ASP A 273 0.22 -29.84 -14.85
C ASP A 273 -0.10 -30.03 -16.33
N LYS A 274 0.83 -30.64 -17.07
CA LYS A 274 0.90 -30.67 -18.54
C LYS A 274 -0.25 -31.41 -19.25
N ASP A 275 -1.19 -31.97 -18.50
CA ASP A 275 -2.26 -32.84 -19.01
C ASP A 275 -3.69 -32.26 -18.87
N ASN A 276 -3.84 -31.00 -18.47
CA ASN A 276 -5.13 -30.28 -18.49
C ASN A 276 -6.29 -31.00 -17.76
N LYS A 277 -5.98 -31.77 -16.70
CA LYS A 277 -6.96 -32.45 -15.85
C LYS A 277 -7.07 -31.72 -14.51
N ILE A 278 -8.18 -31.01 -14.32
CA ILE A 278 -8.59 -30.53 -13.00
C ILE A 278 -9.12 -31.74 -12.22
N THR A 279 -8.29 -32.36 -11.39
CA THR A 279 -8.77 -33.23 -10.33
C THR A 279 -9.13 -32.36 -9.14
N SER A 280 -10.42 -32.14 -8.89
CA SER A 280 -10.85 -31.49 -7.67
C SER A 280 -10.41 -32.33 -6.46
N PRO A 281 -9.71 -31.76 -5.47
CA PRO A 281 -9.65 -32.37 -4.16
C PRO A 281 -11.04 -32.23 -3.54
N ALA A 282 -11.58 -33.33 -3.01
CA ALA A 282 -12.79 -33.33 -2.21
C ALA A 282 -12.68 -32.25 -1.12
N ALA A 283 -13.46 -31.17 -1.26
CA ALA A 283 -13.55 -30.10 -0.29
C ALA A 283 -14.21 -30.64 0.99
N TRP A 284 -13.44 -30.74 2.07
CA TRP A 284 -13.93 -31.02 3.41
C TRP A 284 -13.32 -30.02 4.42
N GLY A 285 -14.18 -29.23 5.07
CA GLY A 285 -13.97 -28.48 6.33
C GLY A 285 -13.45 -27.03 6.19
N SER A 286 -14.03 -25.97 6.78
CA SER A 286 -14.99 -25.87 7.91
C SER A 286 -15.96 -24.65 7.82
N LEU A 287 -17.04 -24.76 8.61
CA LEU A 287 -18.29 -23.98 8.77
C LEU A 287 -18.20 -22.46 9.10
N PRO A 288 -19.33 -21.72 8.93
CA PRO A 288 -20.05 -21.13 10.08
C PRO A 288 -21.49 -21.70 10.25
N ALA A 289 -21.97 -21.65 11.49
CA ALA A 289 -23.24 -22.24 11.93
C ALA A 289 -24.46 -21.45 11.46
N GLY A 290 -25.50 -22.19 11.06
CA GLY A 290 -26.87 -21.70 10.99
C GLY A 290 -27.42 -21.43 9.60
N TYR A 291 -27.29 -22.35 8.65
CA TYR A 291 -28.29 -22.73 7.63
C TYR A 291 -27.71 -23.89 6.83
N ASP A 292 -28.20 -25.10 7.10
CA ASP A 292 -27.87 -26.29 6.32
C ASP A 292 -28.55 -26.22 4.95
N TRP A 293 -27.77 -26.12 3.88
CA TRP A 293 -28.20 -26.56 2.56
C TRP A 293 -27.68 -27.99 2.38
N VAL A 294 -28.45 -28.96 2.86
CA VAL A 294 -28.22 -30.36 2.54
C VAL A 294 -28.81 -30.61 1.15
N LEU A 295 -27.96 -30.64 0.13
CA LEU A 295 -28.26 -31.43 -1.08
C LEU A 295 -28.11 -32.89 -0.66
N ASP A 296 -29.22 -33.46 -0.21
CA ASP A 296 -29.30 -34.83 0.23
C ASP A 296 -28.94 -35.73 -0.95
N LYS A 297 -27.84 -36.46 -0.81
CA LYS A 297 -27.44 -37.52 -1.73
C LYS A 297 -27.48 -38.83 -0.96
N ASP A 298 -28.64 -39.16 -0.39
CA ASP A 298 -28.86 -40.47 0.19
C ASP A 298 -28.92 -41.53 -0.94
N PRO A 299 -27.96 -42.48 -1.03
CA PRO A 299 -27.88 -43.42 -2.14
C PRO A 299 -28.88 -44.59 -2.06
N LEU A 300 -29.88 -44.55 -1.18
CA LEU A 300 -30.64 -45.77 -0.81
C LEU A 300 -32.13 -45.82 -1.16
N ARG A 301 -32.71 -44.91 -1.98
CA ARG A 301 -34.10 -45.09 -2.47
C ARG A 301 -34.29 -44.68 -3.94
N PRO A 302 -34.55 -45.62 -4.87
CA PRO A 302 -34.94 -45.28 -6.23
C PRO A 302 -36.44 -44.93 -6.29
N GLY A 303 -36.79 -43.77 -6.87
CA GLY A 303 -38.12 -43.55 -7.47
C GLY A 303 -38.99 -42.41 -6.95
N TRP A 304 -38.47 -41.37 -6.28
CA TRP A 304 -39.28 -40.19 -5.93
C TRP A 304 -38.78 -38.93 -6.68
N PRO A 305 -39.67 -38.16 -7.35
CA PRO A 305 -39.30 -36.89 -7.95
C PRO A 305 -39.02 -35.84 -6.86
N LEU A 306 -38.05 -34.96 -7.14
CA LEU A 306 -37.64 -33.84 -6.30
C LEU A 306 -38.84 -32.95 -5.94
N GLY A 307 -39.40 -33.15 -4.75
CA GLY A 307 -40.42 -32.28 -4.17
C GLY A 307 -39.80 -31.33 -3.15
N ILE A 308 -39.93 -30.01 -3.38
CA ILE A 308 -39.60 -28.98 -2.40
C ILE A 308 -40.54 -29.17 -1.20
N LYS A 309 -39.99 -29.55 -0.04
CA LYS A 309 -40.79 -29.59 1.19
C LYS A 309 -41.13 -28.17 1.62
N HIS A 310 -42.43 -27.97 1.86
CA HIS A 310 -43.03 -26.83 2.55
C HIS A 310 -42.17 -26.35 3.73
N ILE A 311 -41.71 -25.10 3.67
CA ILE A 311 -41.16 -24.40 4.84
C ILE A 311 -42.36 -23.93 5.67
N GLN A 312 -42.62 -24.58 6.81
CA GLN A 312 -43.40 -23.97 7.88
C GLN A 312 -42.47 -23.04 8.64
N ALA A 313 -42.68 -21.73 8.51
CA ALA A 313 -42.01 -20.74 9.33
C ALA A 313 -42.55 -20.84 10.76
N GLU A 314 -41.69 -21.18 11.72
CA GLU A 314 -41.94 -20.88 13.12
C GLU A 314 -42.00 -19.35 13.30
N LYS A 315 -43.06 -18.95 13.99
CA LYS A 315 -43.54 -17.58 14.07
C LYS A 315 -42.79 -16.83 15.16
N ASP A 316 -41.52 -16.49 14.92
CA ASP A 316 -40.79 -15.57 15.80
C ASP A 316 -41.07 -14.12 15.40
N SER A 317 -42.04 -13.54 16.09
CA SER A 317 -42.67 -12.25 15.78
C SER A 317 -41.89 -11.04 16.29
N ASN A 318 -40.57 -10.94 16.11
CA ASN A 318 -39.82 -9.75 16.54
C ASN A 318 -38.60 -9.31 15.70
N ALA A 319 -38.35 -9.89 14.52
CA ALA A 319 -37.36 -9.33 13.58
C ALA A 319 -38.07 -8.70 12.37
N GLY A 320 -38.03 -7.37 12.27
CA GLY A 320 -38.68 -6.58 11.21
C GLY A 320 -38.03 -6.68 9.82
N TYR A 321 -37.51 -7.84 9.42
CA TYR A 321 -36.72 -7.98 8.18
C TYR A 321 -36.92 -9.22 7.27
N PRO A 322 -37.96 -10.08 7.36
CA PRO A 322 -38.13 -11.15 6.36
C PRO A 322 -38.90 -10.72 5.09
N GLY A 323 -39.50 -9.53 5.04
CA GLY A 323 -40.42 -9.15 3.96
C GLY A 323 -39.79 -8.91 2.58
N ARG A 324 -38.52 -8.46 2.52
CA ARG A 324 -37.90 -8.00 1.24
C ARG A 324 -37.18 -9.07 0.45
N ILE A 325 -36.77 -10.16 1.08
CA ILE A 325 -36.14 -11.29 0.37
C ILE A 325 -37.22 -12.07 -0.39
N ILE A 326 -38.42 -12.20 0.17
CA ILE A 326 -39.55 -12.91 -0.45
C ILE A 326 -40.07 -12.19 -1.71
N GLU A 327 -40.02 -10.85 -1.77
CA GLU A 327 -40.44 -10.10 -2.97
C GLU A 327 -39.45 -10.20 -4.14
N LYS A 328 -38.14 -10.35 -3.89
CA LYS A 328 -37.14 -10.45 -4.97
C LYS A 328 -37.17 -11.81 -5.69
N PHE A 329 -37.55 -12.88 -4.99
CA PHE A 329 -37.70 -14.21 -5.61
C PHE A 329 -38.96 -14.39 -6.46
N LYS A 330 -40.01 -13.56 -6.26
CA LYS A 330 -41.19 -13.55 -7.14
C LYS A 330 -40.86 -13.26 -8.61
N LYS A 331 -39.80 -12.49 -8.88
CA LYS A 331 -39.36 -12.16 -10.25
C LYS A 331 -38.83 -13.36 -11.03
N TYR A 332 -38.45 -14.44 -10.33
CA TYR A 332 -37.90 -15.65 -10.94
C TYR A 332 -38.88 -16.84 -10.87
N GLN A 333 -40.08 -16.61 -10.35
CA GLN A 333 -41.12 -17.64 -10.18
C GLN A 333 -41.77 -18.04 -11.52
N ASP A 334 -41.63 -17.20 -12.55
CA ASP A 334 -42.19 -17.39 -13.89
C ASP A 334 -41.22 -18.06 -14.88
N ILE A 335 -40.03 -18.50 -14.43
CA ILE A 335 -39.14 -19.31 -15.27
C ILE A 335 -39.69 -20.73 -15.27
N GLU A 336 -40.52 -21.06 -16.25
CA GLU A 336 -41.07 -22.40 -16.41
C GLU A 336 -39.94 -23.42 -16.61
N PRO A 337 -39.81 -24.45 -15.75
CA PRO A 337 -38.90 -25.54 -16.02
C PRO A 337 -39.36 -26.29 -17.27
N VAL A 338 -38.42 -26.68 -18.13
CA VAL A 338 -38.73 -27.57 -19.26
C VAL A 338 -39.28 -28.87 -18.69
N LEU A 339 -40.56 -29.11 -18.89
CA LEU A 339 -41.25 -30.29 -18.37
C LEU A 339 -40.74 -31.53 -19.12
N PRO A 340 -40.61 -32.69 -18.44
CA PRO A 340 -40.13 -33.93 -19.07
C PRO A 340 -40.92 -34.34 -20.33
N ASP A 341 -42.20 -33.97 -20.39
CA ASP A 341 -43.14 -34.42 -21.41
C ASP A 341 -42.93 -33.75 -22.78
N ASP A 342 -42.17 -32.64 -22.84
CA ASP A 342 -41.84 -31.95 -24.10
C ASP A 342 -40.62 -32.56 -24.82
N LEU A 343 -39.94 -33.52 -24.19
CA LEU A 343 -38.70 -34.12 -24.69
C LEU A 343 -38.91 -35.42 -25.47
N ASP A 344 -40.10 -36.03 -25.42
CA ASP A 344 -40.39 -37.36 -25.97
C ASP A 344 -40.31 -37.45 -27.52
N THR A 345 -40.15 -36.31 -28.19
CA THR A 345 -39.95 -36.25 -29.66
C THR A 345 -38.48 -36.24 -30.08
N TYR A 346 -37.53 -36.19 -29.14
CA TYR A 346 -36.09 -36.11 -29.42
C TYR A 346 -35.36 -37.42 -29.09
N SER A 347 -34.27 -37.70 -29.80
CA SER A 347 -33.42 -38.86 -29.48
C SER A 347 -32.77 -38.70 -28.11
N SER A 348 -32.39 -39.82 -27.46
CA SER A 348 -31.83 -39.80 -26.10
C SER A 348 -30.57 -38.94 -25.96
N ASP A 349 -29.78 -38.83 -27.04
CA ASP A 349 -28.56 -38.02 -27.07
C ASP A 349 -28.87 -36.52 -27.21
N GLU A 350 -29.92 -36.17 -27.95
CA GLU A 350 -30.41 -34.80 -28.09
C GLU A 350 -31.07 -34.32 -26.79
N GLN A 351 -31.87 -35.16 -26.12
CA GLN A 351 -32.42 -34.85 -24.81
C GLN A 351 -31.31 -34.56 -23.78
N LYS A 352 -30.22 -35.33 -23.82
CA LYS A 352 -29.05 -35.12 -22.95
C LYS A 352 -28.34 -33.80 -23.26
N ALA A 353 -28.15 -33.48 -24.54
CA ALA A 353 -27.53 -32.21 -24.96
C ALA A 353 -28.40 -30.99 -24.61
N ILE A 354 -29.72 -31.08 -24.74
CA ILE A 354 -30.68 -30.02 -24.40
C ILE A 354 -30.70 -29.79 -22.89
N ARG A 355 -30.74 -30.86 -22.07
CA ARG A 355 -30.65 -30.76 -20.60
C ARG A 355 -29.34 -30.12 -20.14
N VAL A 356 -28.22 -30.45 -20.78
CA VAL A 356 -26.92 -29.85 -20.46
C VAL A 356 -26.88 -28.36 -20.82
N ARG A 357 -27.44 -27.94 -21.96
CA ARG A 357 -27.51 -26.51 -22.34
C ARG A 357 -28.45 -25.71 -21.45
N ALA A 358 -29.63 -26.24 -21.14
CA ALA A 358 -30.61 -25.57 -20.26
C ALA A 358 -30.05 -25.36 -18.85
N ASN A 359 -29.43 -26.40 -18.28
CA ASN A 359 -28.77 -26.29 -16.98
C ASN A 359 -27.57 -25.33 -17.03
N LYS A 360 -26.80 -25.29 -18.12
CA LYS A 360 -25.69 -24.35 -18.28
C LYS A 360 -26.18 -22.90 -18.31
N ALA A 361 -27.28 -22.60 -19.01
CA ALA A 361 -27.86 -21.27 -19.08
C ALA A 361 -28.38 -20.80 -17.72
N VAL A 362 -29.12 -21.66 -17.01
CA VAL A 362 -29.62 -21.35 -15.66
C VAL A 362 -28.48 -21.14 -14.67
N VAL A 363 -27.45 -21.99 -14.69
CA VAL A 363 -26.27 -21.84 -13.84
C VAL A 363 -25.51 -20.54 -14.18
N GLN A 364 -25.37 -20.21 -15.46
CA GLN A 364 -24.72 -18.96 -15.87
C GLN A 364 -25.50 -17.73 -15.39
N THR A 365 -26.82 -17.70 -15.52
CA THR A 365 -27.66 -16.60 -15.01
C THR A 365 -27.60 -16.48 -13.48
N LEU A 366 -27.53 -17.61 -12.76
CA LEU A 366 -27.37 -17.60 -11.30
C LEU A 366 -25.98 -17.11 -10.87
N ILE A 367 -24.93 -17.45 -11.62
CA ILE A 367 -23.56 -16.95 -11.38
C ILE A 367 -23.49 -15.45 -11.65
N GLU A 368 -24.05 -14.97 -12.76
CA GLU A 368 -24.08 -13.53 -13.09
C GLU A 368 -24.89 -12.73 -12.06
N ALA A 369 -26.01 -13.27 -11.56
CA ALA A 369 -26.77 -12.65 -10.48
C ALA A 369 -25.98 -12.63 -9.15
N ALA A 370 -25.28 -13.72 -8.81
CA ALA A 370 -24.45 -13.79 -7.61
C ALA A 370 -23.25 -12.84 -7.68
N ILE A 371 -22.63 -12.68 -8.85
CA ILE A 371 -21.53 -11.72 -9.07
C ILE A 371 -22.05 -10.29 -8.89
N ASN A 372 -23.21 -9.95 -9.46
CA ASN A 372 -23.79 -8.61 -9.32
C ASN A 372 -24.21 -8.30 -7.87
N ASP A 373 -24.76 -9.28 -7.14
CA ASP A 373 -25.08 -9.12 -5.72
C ASP A 373 -23.81 -9.01 -4.86
N LEU A 374 -22.73 -9.71 -5.22
CA LEU A 374 -21.43 -9.59 -4.56
C LEU A 374 -20.79 -8.22 -4.81
N ASP A 375 -20.88 -7.70 -6.04
CA ASP A 375 -20.35 -6.38 -6.42
C ASP A 375 -21.15 -5.24 -5.76
N GLU A 376 -22.48 -5.39 -5.64
CA GLU A 376 -23.32 -4.44 -4.89
C GLU A 376 -23.09 -4.50 -3.38
N ALA A 377 -22.82 -5.70 -2.82
CA ALA A 377 -22.45 -5.87 -1.41
C ALA A 377 -21.05 -5.33 -1.09
N LEU A 378 -20.07 -5.55 -1.97
CA LEU A 378 -18.71 -5.02 -1.85
C LEU A 378 -18.68 -3.49 -1.94
N ASN A 379 -19.54 -2.89 -2.77
CA ASN A 379 -19.71 -1.44 -2.85
C ASN A 379 -20.43 -0.82 -1.65
N ARG A 380 -21.10 -1.62 -0.80
CA ARG A 380 -21.87 -1.14 0.37
C ARG A 380 -21.26 -1.51 1.73
N THR A 381 -20.20 -2.31 1.77
CA THR A 381 -19.63 -2.82 3.03
C THR A 381 -18.19 -2.33 3.24
N VAL A 382 -17.92 -1.88 4.46
CA VAL A 382 -16.65 -1.34 4.98
C VAL A 382 -15.42 -2.03 4.40
N HIS A 383 -14.53 -1.25 3.79
CA HIS A 383 -13.23 -1.71 3.28
C HIS A 383 -12.33 -2.18 4.44
N TYR A 384 -12.07 -3.48 4.51
CA TYR A 384 -10.96 -4.01 5.32
C TYR A 384 -9.69 -4.01 4.47
N ASN A 385 -8.72 -3.17 4.82
CA ASN A 385 -7.36 -3.29 4.29
C ASN A 385 -6.51 -4.03 5.34
N LEU A 386 -5.97 -5.19 4.97
CA LEU A 386 -4.86 -5.79 5.72
C LEU A 386 -3.58 -5.02 5.40
N SER A 387 -3.04 -4.30 6.39
CA SER A 387 -1.63 -3.90 6.41
C SER A 387 -0.82 -5.04 7.04
N LEU A 388 0.27 -5.44 6.38
CA LEU A 388 1.19 -6.51 6.80
C LEU A 388 1.80 -6.26 8.19
N LEU A 389 1.75 -5.03 8.71
CA LEU A 389 2.33 -4.64 10.00
C LEU A 389 1.65 -5.31 11.20
N HIS A 390 0.37 -5.70 11.10
CA HIS A 390 -0.37 -6.30 12.23
C HIS A 390 -0.03 -7.78 12.48
N LEU A 391 0.71 -8.43 11.58
CA LEU A 391 1.15 -9.82 11.79
C LEU A 391 2.34 -9.94 12.76
N ASN A 392 3.11 -8.87 12.97
CA ASN A 392 4.28 -8.92 13.88
C ASN A 392 3.92 -8.93 15.38
N HIS A 393 2.67 -8.65 15.76
CA HIS A 393 2.24 -8.67 17.17
C HIS A 393 1.48 -9.93 17.60
N VAL A 394 1.22 -10.88 16.70
CA VAL A 394 0.48 -12.11 17.00
C VAL A 394 1.36 -13.34 16.78
N VAL A 395 2.51 -13.37 17.44
CA VAL A 395 3.21 -14.62 17.74
C VAL A 395 3.34 -14.74 19.25
N ARG A 396 2.29 -15.25 19.90
CA ARG A 396 2.47 -15.85 21.22
C ARG A 396 2.90 -17.29 21.01
N PRO A 397 4.12 -17.69 21.42
CA PRO A 397 4.42 -19.10 21.55
C PRO A 397 3.50 -19.66 22.64
N GLY A 398 2.59 -20.54 22.24
CA GLY A 398 1.71 -21.23 23.17
C GLY A 398 2.55 -22.01 24.20
N GLN A 399 2.40 -21.68 25.47
CA GLN A 399 2.72 -22.58 26.57
C GLN A 399 1.43 -23.21 27.09
N LYS A 400 1.14 -24.41 26.56
CA LYS A 400 0.87 -25.68 27.25
C LYS A 400 -0.08 -26.55 26.44
#